data_AF-A0A1V1NT72-F1
#
_entry.id   AF-A0A1V1NT72-F1
#
_cell.length_a   1.000
_cell.length_b   1.000
_cell.length_c   1.000
_cell.angle_alpha   90.00
_cell.angle_beta   90.00
_cell.angle_gamma   90.00
#
_symmetry.space_group_name_H-M   'P 1'
#
loop_
_entity.id
_entity.type
_entity.pdbx_description
1 polymer ?
#
loop_
_entity_poly.entity_id
_entity_poly.type
_entity_poly.pdbx_seq_one_letter_code
_entity_poly.pdbx_strand_id
1 'polypeptide(L)'
;GSFDVSIRLSDQSTPMNEVVYSYRFMVESNDTWIDGDLNLDHRIDLQDVILSLQIMMDMIISVDGWSDINQDCQLGIQETLGLMNRIAY
;
A
#
# COMPACT_ATOMS: atom_id res chain seq x y z
N GLY A 1 -8.60 12.64 -9.21
CA GLY A 1 -7.71 13.82 -9.08
C GLY A 1 -6.27 13.37 -9.06
N SER A 2 -5.27 14.27 -9.04
CA SER A 2 -3.88 13.88 -8.85
C SER A 2 -3.11 14.97 -8.11
N PHE A 3 -2.15 14.60 -7.28
CA PHE A 3 -1.21 15.55 -6.67
C PHE A 3 0.20 14.99 -6.71
N ASP A 4 1.17 15.90 -6.82
CA ASP A 4 2.59 15.56 -6.90
C ASP A 4 3.26 15.88 -5.55
N VAL A 5 4.09 14.96 -5.06
CA VAL A 5 4.90 15.14 -3.85
C VAL A 5 6.36 14.99 -4.22
N SER A 6 7.17 15.96 -3.85
CA SER A 6 8.63 15.90 -4.02
C SER A 6 9.32 15.87 -2.67
N ILE A 7 10.13 14.84 -2.43
CA ILE A 7 10.99 14.71 -1.26
C ILE A 7 12.40 15.11 -1.68
N ARG A 8 12.92 16.17 -1.05
CA ARG A 8 14.30 16.61 -1.24
C ARG A 8 15.12 16.16 -0.04
N LEU A 9 16.13 15.34 -0.29
CA LEU A 9 17.10 14.95 0.73
C LEU A 9 18.37 15.78 0.52
N SER A 10 18.79 16.49 1.57
CA SER A 10 20.07 17.19 1.59
C SER A 10 20.84 16.82 2.86
N ASP A 11 22.12 16.52 2.68
CA ASP A 11 23.08 16.38 3.78
C ASP A 11 23.93 17.64 3.82
N GLN A 12 24.01 18.30 4.98
CA GLN A 12 24.83 19.50 5.18
C GLN A 12 26.27 19.19 5.60
N SER A 13 26.59 17.92 5.88
CA SER A 13 27.89 17.52 6.39
C SER A 13 28.95 17.28 5.30
N THR A 14 28.52 17.16 4.04
CA THR A 14 29.39 17.02 2.87
C THR A 14 28.89 17.94 1.73
N PRO A 15 29.76 18.48 0.86
CA PRO A 15 29.32 19.15 -0.36
C PRO A 15 28.71 18.10 -1.29
N MET A 16 27.43 17.77 -1.08
CA MET A 16 26.82 16.60 -1.68
C MET A 16 25.54 16.93 -2.45
N ASN A 17 25.46 16.24 -3.59
CA ASN A 17 24.39 16.28 -4.58
C ASN A 17 23.02 16.21 -3.92
N GLU A 18 22.19 17.20 -4.20
CA GLU A 18 20.78 17.16 -3.85
C GLU A 18 20.10 16.06 -4.65
N VAL A 19 19.38 15.18 -3.96
CA VAL A 19 18.54 14.17 -4.60
C VAL A 19 17.09 14.53 -4.34
N VAL A 20 16.33 14.68 -5.42
CA VAL A 20 14.88 14.93 -5.39
C VAL A 20 14.18 13.68 -5.89
N TYR A 21 13.32 13.12 -5.05
CA TYR A 21 12.41 12.05 -5.41
C TYR A 21 11.03 12.65 -5.63
N SER A 22 10.51 12.57 -6.84
CA SER A 22 9.16 13.04 -7.17
C SER A 22 8.23 11.88 -7.39
N TYR A 23 7.11 11.89 -6.68
CA TYR A 23 6.05 10.90 -6.77
C TYR A 23 4.77 11.59 -7.18
N ARG A 24 4.08 11.02 -8.17
CA ARG A 24 2.72 11.44 -8.55
C ARG A 24 1.73 10.48 -7.93
N PHE A 25 0.84 10.99 -7.10
CA PHE A 25 -0.25 10.23 -6.53
C PHE A 25 -1.52 10.44 -7.37
N MET A 26 -2.10 9.34 -7.82
CA MET A 26 -3.39 9.33 -8.48
C MET A 26 -4.48 9.15 -7.42
N VAL A 27 -5.47 10.04 -7.40
CA VAL A 27 -6.66 9.95 -6.54
C VAL A 27 -7.77 9.38 -7.40
N GLU A 28 -7.97 8.07 -7.26
CA GLU A 28 -9.10 7.31 -7.79
C GLU A 28 -10.41 7.77 -7.12
N SER A 29 -11.55 7.62 -7.80
CA SER A 29 -12.87 7.91 -7.21
C SER A 29 -13.25 6.86 -6.17
N ASN A 30 -13.89 7.24 -5.07
CA ASN A 30 -14.32 6.30 -4.01
C ASN A 30 -15.09 5.06 -4.54
N ASP A 31 -15.79 5.18 -5.67
CA ASP A 31 -16.63 4.10 -6.22
C ASP A 31 -15.84 2.92 -6.81
N THR A 32 -14.51 3.02 -6.95
CA THR A 32 -13.64 1.92 -7.41
C THR A 32 -12.90 1.20 -6.27
N TRP A 33 -13.08 1.65 -5.02
CA TRP A 33 -12.33 1.12 -3.89
C TRP A 33 -13.09 0.03 -3.16
N ILE A 34 -12.45 -1.13 -3.01
CA ILE A 34 -12.92 -2.22 -2.18
C ILE A 34 -11.86 -2.44 -1.09
N ASP A 35 -12.24 -2.25 0.18
CA ASP A 35 -11.34 -2.50 1.29
C ASP A 35 -10.84 -3.96 1.24
N GLY A 36 -9.52 -4.14 1.26
CA GLY A 36 -8.89 -5.47 1.22
C GLY A 36 -8.69 -6.07 -0.17
N ASP A 37 -9.10 -5.38 -1.24
CA ASP A 37 -8.64 -5.68 -2.60
C ASP A 37 -7.25 -5.05 -2.78
N LEU A 38 -6.20 -5.86 -2.67
CA LEU A 38 -4.81 -5.40 -2.70
C LEU A 38 -4.24 -5.31 -4.11
N ASN A 39 -4.88 -5.98 -5.07
CA ASN A 39 -4.44 -6.07 -6.47
C ASN A 39 -5.33 -5.27 -7.46
N LEU A 40 -6.38 -4.61 -6.96
CA LEU A 40 -7.38 -3.83 -7.70
C LEU A 40 -8.13 -4.62 -8.79
N ASP A 41 -8.31 -5.92 -8.60
CA ASP A 41 -9.06 -6.77 -9.53
C ASP A 41 -10.58 -6.78 -9.27
N HIS A 42 -11.02 -5.97 -8.29
CA HIS A 42 -12.39 -5.81 -7.81
C HIS A 42 -12.97 -7.08 -7.17
N ARG A 43 -12.10 -7.93 -6.63
CA ARG A 43 -12.47 -9.13 -5.87
C ARG A 43 -11.68 -9.13 -4.56
N ILE A 44 -12.23 -9.82 -3.57
CA ILE A 44 -11.51 -10.14 -2.35
C ILE A 44 -11.35 -11.66 -2.36
N ASP A 45 -10.14 -12.14 -2.62
CA ASP A 45 -9.85 -13.57 -2.71
C ASP A 45 -8.47 -13.95 -2.16
N LEU A 46 -8.07 -15.21 -2.39
CA LEU A 46 -6.81 -15.73 -1.85
C LEU A 46 -5.58 -15.01 -2.41
N GLN A 47 -5.68 -14.34 -3.57
CA GLN A 47 -4.62 -13.54 -4.14
C GLN A 47 -4.28 -12.34 -3.24
N ASP A 48 -5.29 -11.70 -2.65
CA ASP A 48 -5.11 -10.61 -1.68
C ASP A 48 -4.45 -11.09 -0.39
N VAL A 49 -4.84 -12.28 0.09
CA VAL A 49 -4.21 -12.90 1.26
C VAL A 49 -2.72 -13.15 1.02
N ILE A 50 -2.37 -13.63 -0.18
CA ILE A 50 -0.98 -13.87 -0.57
C ILE A 50 -0.20 -12.55 -0.61
N LEU A 51 -0.76 -11.49 -1.19
CA LEU A 51 -0.12 -10.17 -1.21
C LEU A 51 0.09 -9.61 0.20
N SER A 52 -0.91 -9.74 1.09
CA SER A 52 -0.78 -9.34 2.50
C SER A 52 0.37 -10.06 3.21
N LEU A 53 0.49 -11.39 3.02
CA LEU A 53 1.61 -12.16 3.56
C LEU A 53 2.96 -11.75 2.95
N GLN A 54 2.99 -11.40 1.67
CA GLN A 54 4.22 -10.97 1.01
C GLN A 54 4.72 -9.62 1.54
N ILE A 55 3.80 -8.67 1.81
CA ILE A 55 4.12 -7.39 2.47
C ILE A 55 4.72 -7.65 3.85
N MET A 56 4.11 -8.54 4.64
CA MET A 56 4.61 -8.89 5.97
C MET A 56 6.01 -9.49 5.97
N MET A 57 6.38 -10.23 4.92
CA MET A 57 7.70 -10.83 4.78
C MET A 57 8.74 -9.87 4.20
N ASP A 58 8.41 -8.58 4.08
CA ASP A 58 9.26 -7.53 3.49
C ASP A 58 9.77 -7.91 2.09
N MET A 59 8.95 -8.65 1.34
CA MET A 59 9.22 -8.82 -0.08
C MET A 59 8.94 -7.48 -0.76
N ILE A 60 9.87 -7.03 -1.61
CA ILE A 60 9.71 -5.81 -2.41
C ILE A 60 8.60 -6.06 -3.43
N ILE A 61 7.36 -5.84 -2.99
CA ILE A 61 6.16 -5.87 -3.81
C ILE A 61 5.46 -4.52 -3.65
N SER A 62 5.00 -3.94 -4.76
CA SER A 62 4.03 -2.84 -4.67
C SER A 62 2.66 -3.46 -4.53
N VAL A 63 1.89 -2.96 -3.58
CA VAL A 63 0.44 -3.13 -3.59
C VAL A 63 -0.18 -1.88 -4.19
N ASP A 64 -1.15 -2.08 -5.06
CA ASP A 64 -1.91 -0.99 -5.66
C ASP A 64 -3.15 -0.64 -4.81
N GLY A 65 -3.58 -1.57 -3.94
CA GLY A 65 -4.74 -1.44 -3.08
C GLY A 65 -4.48 -1.10 -1.61
N TRP A 66 -5.55 -1.16 -0.79
CA TRP A 66 -5.56 -0.71 0.60
C TRP A 66 -5.21 -1.85 1.58
N SER A 67 -4.08 -1.72 2.27
CA SER A 67 -3.56 -2.79 3.15
C SER A 67 -3.97 -2.71 4.62
N ASP A 68 -4.40 -1.56 5.16
CA ASP A 68 -4.77 -1.40 6.58
C ASP A 68 -6.25 -1.73 6.81
N ILE A 69 -6.57 -3.02 6.87
CA ILE A 69 -7.95 -3.51 6.76
C ILE A 69 -8.74 -3.29 8.06
N ASN A 70 -8.07 -3.25 9.21
CA ASN A 70 -8.71 -3.05 10.51
C ASN A 70 -8.69 -1.58 10.98
N GLN A 71 -8.03 -0.69 10.22
CA GLN A 71 -7.93 0.75 10.48
C GLN A 71 -7.26 1.08 11.82
N ASP A 72 -6.32 0.24 12.26
CA ASP A 72 -5.55 0.48 13.49
C ASP A 72 -4.21 1.20 13.24
N CYS A 73 -3.96 1.59 11.98
CA CYS A 73 -2.74 2.23 11.49
C CYS A 73 -1.48 1.36 11.63
N GLN A 74 -1.64 0.04 11.82
CA GLN A 74 -0.54 -0.92 11.87
C GLN A 74 -0.66 -1.88 10.68
N LEU A 75 0.48 -2.29 10.15
CA LEU A 75 0.56 -3.32 9.12
C LEU A 75 1.19 -4.55 9.75
N GLY A 76 0.49 -5.67 9.72
CA GLY A 76 0.89 -6.93 10.34
C GLY A 76 -0.07 -8.08 10.01
N ILE A 77 -0.07 -9.09 10.89
CA ILE A 77 -0.86 -10.31 10.67
C ILE A 77 -2.37 -10.10 10.82
N GLN A 78 -2.79 -9.02 11.48
CA GLN A 78 -4.21 -8.72 11.69
C GLN A 78 -4.90 -8.41 10.36
N GLU A 79 -4.19 -7.77 9.43
CA GLU A 79 -4.67 -7.46 8.09
C GLU A 79 -4.93 -8.77 7.33
N THR A 80 -3.99 -9.71 7.37
CA THR A 80 -4.13 -11.02 6.74
C THR A 80 -5.27 -11.83 7.34
N LEU A 81 -5.41 -11.84 8.67
CA LEU A 81 -6.53 -12.52 9.35
C LEU A 81 -7.87 -11.88 9.00
N GLY A 82 -7.89 -10.55 8.84
CA GLY A 82 -9.03 -9.80 8.35
C GLY A 82 -9.49 -10.26 6.96
N LEU A 83 -8.55 -10.38 6.01
CA LEU A 83 -8.84 -10.91 4.66
C LEU A 83 -9.36 -12.34 4.70
N MET A 84 -8.68 -13.22 5.43
CA MET A 84 -9.08 -14.62 5.55
C MET A 84 -10.51 -14.76 6.10
N ASN A 85 -10.88 -13.94 7.09
CA ASN A 85 -12.24 -13.91 7.59
C ASN A 85 -13.24 -13.42 6.54
N ARG A 86 -12.90 -12.39 5.75
CA ARG A 86 -13.79 -11.87 4.69
C ARG A 86 -14.04 -12.87 3.58
N ILE A 87 -13.04 -13.68 3.22
CA ILE A 87 -13.14 -14.68 2.14
C ILE A 87 -13.89 -15.94 2.60
N ALA A 88 -13.87 -16.23 3.90
CA ALA A 88 -14.52 -17.40 4.48
C ALA A 88 -16.06 -17.28 4.59
N TYR A 89 -16.62 -16.08 4.41
CA TYR A 89 -18.06 -15.77 4.49
C TYR A 89 -18.61 -15.29 3.16
#